data_AF-A0AAJ1ERV7-F1
#
_entry.id   AF-A0AAJ1ERV7-F1
#
_cell.length_a   1.000
_cell.length_b   1.000
_cell.length_c   1.000
_cell.angle_alpha   90.00
_cell.angle_beta   90.00
_cell.angle_gamma   90.00
#
_symmetry.space_group_name_H-M   'P 1'
#
loop_
_entity.id
_entity.type
_entity.pdbx_description
1 polymer ?
#
loop_
_entity_poly.entity_id
_entity_poly.type
_entity_poly.pdbx_seq_one_letter_code
_entity_poly.pdbx_strand_id
1 'polypeptide(L)' 'MVPISTTDSQARRGPTAVPLPAGAGGLKKDSVALCHQVTTLDRSKLTSLAGVLPPELLAKVGDGLRIAQDLS' A
#
# COMPACT_ATOMS: atom_id res chain seq x y z
N MET A 1 -1.93 8.14 -4.40
CA MET A 1 -0.76 7.24 -4.32
C MET A 1 -0.60 6.83 -2.87
N VAL A 2 -0.40 5.54 -2.60
CA VAL A 2 -0.14 5.01 -1.25
C VAL A 2 1.32 4.56 -1.20
N PRO A 3 2.15 5.09 -0.28
CA PRO A 3 3.54 4.68 -0.18
C PRO A 3 3.65 3.26 0.39
N ILE A 4 4.71 2.56 0.00
CA ILE A 4 5.04 1.21 0.46
C ILE A 4 6.38 1.28 1.22
N SER A 5 6.45 0.64 2.38
CA SER A 5 7.65 0.53 3.20
C SER A 5 8.04 -0.93 3.40
N THR A 6 9.34 -1.24 3.39
CA THR A 6 9.89 -2.56 3.75
C THR A 6 10.28 -2.64 5.23
N THR A 7 9.80 -1.72 6.06
CA THR A 7 10.15 -1.66 7.48
C THR A 7 9.05 -2.32 8.31
N ASP A 8 9.37 -3.44 8.97
CA ASP A 8 8.41 -4.24 9.73
C ASP A 8 7.69 -3.47 10.85
N SER A 9 8.34 -2.47 11.44
CA SER A 9 7.72 -1.64 12.49
C SER A 9 6.49 -0.87 12.00
N GLN A 10 6.37 -0.66 10.68
CA GLN A 10 5.19 -0.02 10.08
C GLN A 10 3.96 -0.92 10.09
N ALA A 11 4.13 -2.25 10.08
CA ALA A 11 3.01 -3.20 10.15
C ALA A 11 2.21 -3.07 11.46
N ARG A 12 2.81 -2.46 12.50
CA ARG A 12 2.19 -2.25 13.82
C ARG A 12 1.26 -1.03 13.89
N ARG A 13 1.07 -0.29 12.79
CA ARG A 13 0.27 0.96 12.75
C ARG A 13 -1.24 0.72 12.62
N GLY A 14 -1.70 -0.51 12.87
CA GLY A 14 -3.12 -0.87 12.90
C GLY A 14 -3.70 -1.09 11.50
N PRO A 15 -5.02 -0.95 11.33
CA PRO A 15 -5.73 -1.39 10.11
C PRO A 15 -5.41 -0.56 8.85
N THR A 16 -4.78 0.61 8.99
CA THR A 16 -4.36 1.45 7.86
C THR A 16 -2.97 1.08 7.34
N ALA A 17 -2.29 0.12 7.98
CA ALA A 17 -1.02 -0.46 7.53
C ALA A 17 -1.29 -1.88 7.04
N VAL A 18 -1.30 -2.07 5.71
CA VAL A 18 -1.70 -3.31 5.08
C VAL A 18 -0.46 -4.11 4.66
N PRO A 19 -0.22 -5.30 5.24
CA PRO A 19 0.90 -6.15 4.85
C PRO A 19 0.78 -6.61 3.40
N LEU A 20 1.89 -6.54 2.66
CA LEU A 20 2.05 -7.03 1.30
C LEU A 20 3.22 -8.03 1.28
N PRO A 21 2.98 -9.32 1.01
CA PRO A 21 4.05 -10.30 0.95
C PRO A 21 4.96 -10.08 -0.25
N ALA A 22 6.21 -10.55 -0.16
CA ALA A 22 7.11 -10.65 -1.30
C ALA A 22 6.43 -11.40 -2.46
N GLY A 23 6.68 -10.95 -3.69
CA GLY A 23 6.04 -11.45 -4.89
C GLY A 23 4.71 -10.77 -5.23
N ALA A 24 4.01 -10.15 -4.27
CA ALA A 24 2.77 -9.41 -4.55
C ALA A 24 3.06 -8.26 -5.52
N GLY A 25 2.51 -8.33 -6.73
CA GLY A 25 2.79 -7.36 -7.79
C GLY A 25 4.28 -7.18 -8.10
N GLY A 26 5.09 -8.22 -7.94
CA GLY A 26 6.53 -8.19 -8.24
C GLY A 26 7.42 -7.59 -7.14
N LEU A 27 6.88 -7.36 -5.93
CA LEU A 27 7.67 -6.90 -4.78
C LEU A 27 8.80 -7.88 -4.46
N LYS A 28 10.02 -7.37 -4.22
CA LYS A 28 11.20 -8.20 -3.91
C LYS A 28 11.28 -8.65 -2.45
N LYS A 29 10.53 -8.01 -1.57
CA LYS A 29 10.56 -8.22 -0.11
C LYS A 29 9.16 -8.02 0.45
N ASP A 30 8.92 -8.60 1.61
CA ASP A 30 7.75 -8.27 2.42
C ASP A 30 7.74 -6.75 2.69
N SER A 31 6.55 -6.19 2.58
CA SER A 31 6.33 -4.76 2.59
C SER A 31 5.01 -4.42 3.26
N VAL A 32 4.75 -3.13 3.48
CA VAL A 32 3.52 -2.62 4.08
C VAL A 32 3.05 -1.41 3.29
N ALA A 33 1.80 -1.42 2.82
CA ALA A 33 1.15 -0.25 2.26
C ALA A 33 0.60 0.65 3.38
N LEU A 34 0.98 1.93 3.38
CA LEU A 34 0.65 2.88 4.46
C LEU A 34 -0.49 3.79 4.03
N CYS A 35 -1.72 3.32 4.19
CA CYS A 35 -2.92 4.01 3.72
C CYS A 35 -3.11 5.38 4.39
N HIS A 36 -2.69 5.53 5.65
CA HIS A 36 -2.70 6.82 6.37
C HIS A 36 -1.66 7.83 5.86
N GLN A 37 -0.76 7.43 4.97
CA GLN A 37 0.18 8.31 4.28
C GLN A 37 -0.21 8.51 2.81
N VAL A 38 -1.48 8.26 2.47
CA VAL A 38 -1.98 8.50 1.11
C VAL A 38 -1.77 9.96 0.71
N THR A 39 -1.29 10.16 -0.51
CA THR A 39 -1.02 11.50 -1.04
C THR A 39 -1.33 11.58 -2.53
N THR A 40 -1.51 12.80 -3.02
CA THR A 40 -1.63 13.07 -4.46
C THR A 40 -0.23 13.13 -5.08
N LEU A 41 -0.10 12.65 -6.31
CA LEU A 41 1.16 12.64 -7.03
C LEU A 41 0.89 12.99 -8.49
N ASP A 42 1.66 13.94 -9.01
CA ASP A 42 1.62 14.25 -10.43
C ASP A 42 2.07 13.04 -11.27
N ARG A 43 1.40 12.80 -12.40
CA ARG A 43 1.67 11.62 -13.26
C ARG A 43 3.09 11.61 -13.82
N SER A 44 3.71 12.77 -14.05
CA SER A 44 5.10 12.88 -14.55
C SER A 44 6.13 12.30 -13.58
N LYS A 45 5.79 12.16 -12.29
CA LYS A 45 6.66 11.54 -11.29
C LYS A 45 6.65 10.01 -11.34
N LEU A 46 5.73 9.40 -12.10
CA LEU A 46 5.70 7.94 -12.31
C LEU A 46 6.67 7.57 -13.43
N THR A 47 7.63 6.70 -13.13
CA THR A 47 8.69 6.34 -14.08
C THR A 47 8.39 5.04 -14.82
N SER A 48 8.08 3.97 -14.10
CA SER A 48 7.84 2.64 -14.66
C SER A 48 6.82 1.88 -13.83
N LEU A 49 6.09 0.98 -14.48
CA LEU A 49 5.19 0.06 -13.80
C LEU A 49 6.01 -1.03 -13.09
N ALA A 50 5.96 -1.06 -11.77
CA ALA A 50 6.62 -2.11 -10.98
C ALA A 50 5.89 -3.45 -11.05
N GLY A 51 4.55 -3.42 -11.18
CA GLY A 51 3.69 -4.59 -11.29
C GLY A 51 2.25 -4.29 -10.90
N VAL A 52 1.43 -5.32 -10.77
CA VAL A 52 0.00 -5.23 -10.44
C VAL A 52 -0.31 -6.06 -9.22
N LEU A 53 -0.92 -5.47 -8.19
CA LEU A 53 -1.33 -6.21 -7.01
C LEU A 53 -2.46 -7.19 -7.36
N PRO A 54 -2.45 -8.39 -6.78
CA PRO A 54 -3.59 -9.29 -6.81
C PRO A 54 -4.87 -8.59 -6.30
N PRO A 55 -6.05 -8.89 -6.89
CA PRO A 55 -7.30 -8.22 -6.55
C PRO A 55 -7.63 -8.25 -5.05
N GLU A 56 -7.35 -9.35 -4.36
CA GLU A 56 -7.59 -9.51 -2.93
C GLU A 56 -6.72 -8.59 -2.07
N LEU A 57 -5.47 -8.34 -2.48
CA LEU A 57 -4.59 -7.39 -1.78
C LEU A 57 -4.97 -5.96 -2.09
N LEU A 58 -5.36 -5.67 -3.34
CA LEU A 58 -5.87 -4.36 -3.72
C LEU A 58 -7.14 -3.99 -2.95
N ALA A 59 -8.05 -4.95 -2.73
CA ALA A 59 -9.25 -4.75 -1.91
C ALA A 59 -8.90 -4.39 -0.46
N LYS A 60 -7.95 -5.11 0.17
CA LYS A 60 -7.47 -4.80 1.52
C LYS A 60 -6.86 -3.40 1.63
N VAL A 61 -6.09 -2.97 0.62
CA VAL A 61 -5.57 -1.60 0.55
C VAL A 61 -6.72 -0.59 0.43
N GLY A 62 -7.76 -0.91 -0.34
CA GLY A 62 -8.99 -0.12 -0.43
C GLY A 62 -9.69 0.05 0.91
N ASP A 63 -9.81 -1.02 1.71
CA ASP A 63 -10.42 -0.96 3.04
C ASP A 63 -9.55 -0.15 4.01
N GLY A 64 -8.23 -0.34 3.99
CA GLY A 64 -7.30 0.47 4.75
C GLY A 64 -7.39 1.97 4.40
N LEU A 65 -7.65 2.31 3.14
CA LEU A 65 -7.88 3.68 2.67
C LEU A 65 -9.21 4.26 3.13
N ARG A 66 -10.28 3.46 3.22
CA ARG A 66 -11.57 3.92 3.77
C ARG A 66 -11.42 4.27 5.24
N ILE A 67 -10.79 3.39 6.01
CA ILE A 67 -10.52 3.62 7.43
C ILE A 67 -9.62 4.85 7.61
N ALA A 68 -8.56 5.00 6.80
CA ALA A 68 -7.64 6.14 6.91
C ALA A 68 -8.29 7.50 6.59
N GLN A 69 -9.46 7.51 5.94
CA GLN A 69 -10.18 8.72 5.53
C GLN A 69 -11.54 8.85 6.23
N ASP A 70 -11.80 8.07 7.28
CA ASP A 70 -13.08 8.04 8.00
C ASP A 70 -14.31 7.81 7.08
N LEU A 71 -14.14 6.95 6.06
CA LEU A 71 -15.17 6.54 5.09
C LEU A 71 -15.74 5.14 5.39
N SER A 72 -15.48 4.61 6.58
CA SER A 72 -15.85 3.26 7.04
C SER A 72 -17.15 3.23 7.83
#